data_AF-A0A3B9GGK5-F1
#
_entry.id   AF-A0A3B9GGK5-F1
#
_cell.length_a   1.000
_cell.length_b   1.000
_cell.length_c   1.000
_cell.angle_alpha   90.00
_cell.angle_beta   90.00
_cell.angle_gamma   90.00
#
_symmetry.space_group_name_H-M   'P 1'
#
loop_
_entity.id
_entity.type
_entity.pdbx_description
1 polymer ?
#
loop_
_entity_poly.entity_id
_entity_poly.type
_entity_poly.pdbx_seq_one_letter_code
_entity_poly.pdbx_strand_id
1 'polypeptide(L)'
;MAKMTLDQLRKLREEKKGDMVRREVEGKDIQIIVGMGTCGIAAGAKTAFDAVVKAVDEYKLHDSVIIRQTGCMGLCHVEPT
;
A
#
# COMPACT_ATOMS: atom_id res chain seq x y z
N MET A 1 27.43 -22.45 9.46
CA MET A 1 26.23 -21.59 9.47
C MET A 1 26.68 -20.14 9.45
N ALA A 2 26.38 -19.41 8.38
CA ALA A 2 26.77 -18.00 8.26
C ALA A 2 26.06 -17.19 9.35
N LYS A 3 26.82 -16.66 10.31
CA LYS A 3 26.30 -15.73 11.32
C LYS A 3 26.31 -14.34 10.69
N MET A 4 25.13 -13.72 10.57
CA MET A 4 25.01 -12.33 10.16
C MET A 4 25.75 -11.43 11.16
N THR A 5 26.39 -10.36 10.68
CA THR A 5 27.09 -9.41 11.55
C THR A 5 26.09 -8.55 12.33
N LEU A 6 26.55 -7.93 13.43
CA LEU A 6 25.71 -7.05 14.25
C LEU A 6 25.10 -5.90 13.44
N ASP A 7 25.83 -5.35 12.48
CA ASP A 7 25.34 -4.27 11.62
C ASP A 7 24.30 -4.76 10.60
N GLN A 8 24.48 -5.98 10.07
CA GLN A 8 23.46 -6.61 9.21
C GLN A 8 22.16 -6.86 9.98
N LEU A 9 22.25 -7.29 11.24
CA LEU A 9 21.09 -7.48 12.11
C LEU A 9 20.39 -6.17 12.45
N ARG A 10 21.14 -5.07 12.65
CA ARG A 10 20.58 -3.73 12.88
C ARG A 10 19.84 -3.21 11.65
N LYS A 11 20.43 -3.30 10.46
CA LYS A 11 19.76 -2.90 9.20
C LYS A 11 18.46 -3.67 8.98
N LEU A 12 18.51 -4.99 9.14
CA LEU A 12 17.34 -5.84 8.99
C LEU A 12 16.23 -5.47 9.98
N ARG A 13 16.57 -5.12 11.23
CA ARG A 13 15.61 -4.67 12.23
C ARG A 13 14.89 -3.39 11.81
N GLU A 14 15.64 -2.39 11.34
CA GLU A 14 15.05 -1.10 10.92
C GLU A 14 14.15 -1.27 9.69
N GLU A 15 14.59 -2.05 8.69
CA GLU A 15 13.76 -2.38 7.52
C GLU A 15 12.46 -3.07 7.92
N LYS A 16 12.54 -4.09 8.80
CA LYS A 16 11.35 -4.81 9.26
C LYS A 16 10.42 -3.96 10.13
N LYS A 17 10.95 -2.97 10.85
CA LYS A 17 10.15 -2.02 11.63
C LYS A 17 9.34 -1.11 10.71
N GLY A 18 9.93 -0.60 9.63
CA GLY A 18 9.21 0.17 8.61
C GLY A 18 8.09 -0.62 7.93
N ASP A 19 8.35 -1.89 7.61
CA ASP A 19 7.34 -2.80 7.04
C ASP A 19 6.15 -3.03 7.99
N MET A 20 6.40 -3.09 9.31
CA MET A 20 5.34 -3.27 10.31
C MET A 20 4.42 -2.05 10.42
N VAL A 21 4.98 -0.83 10.47
CA VAL A 21 4.20 0.42 10.52
C VAL A 21 3.27 0.55 9.29
N ARG A 22 3.74 0.14 8.11
CA ARG A 22 2.92 0.12 6.90
C ARG A 22 1.72 -0.82 6.98
N ARG A 23 1.82 -1.91 7.75
CA ARG A 23 0.79 -2.93 7.91
C ARG A 23 -0.15 -2.71 9.09
N GLU A 24 0.25 -1.90 10.07
CA GLU A 24 -0.63 -1.51 11.18
C GLU A 24 -1.84 -0.74 10.66
N VAL A 25 -3.00 -0.97 11.29
CA VAL A 25 -4.30 -0.40 10.93
C VAL A 25 -4.80 0.51 12.04
N GLU A 26 -4.45 0.23 13.29
CA GLU A 26 -4.79 1.07 14.44
C GLU A 26 -4.13 2.45 14.32
N GLY A 27 -4.92 3.51 14.54
CA GLY A 27 -4.47 4.90 14.47
C GLY A 27 -4.51 5.53 13.06
N LYS A 28 -4.94 4.78 12.03
CA LYS A 28 -5.09 5.30 10.67
C LYS A 28 -6.55 5.64 10.38
N ASP A 29 -6.83 6.92 10.18
CA ASP A 29 -8.19 7.44 10.03
C ASP A 29 -8.67 7.49 8.57
N ILE A 30 -7.74 7.37 7.60
CA ILE A 30 -8.05 7.54 6.18
C ILE A 30 -7.86 6.21 5.45
N GLN A 31 -8.89 5.80 4.70
CA GLN A 31 -8.84 4.60 3.89
C GLN A 31 -9.07 4.94 2.41
N ILE A 32 -8.11 4.54 1.58
CA ILE A 32 -8.19 4.62 0.11
C ILE A 32 -8.44 3.21 -0.40
N ILE A 33 -9.55 3.00 -1.11
CA ILE A 33 -9.93 1.71 -1.67
C ILE A 33 -9.96 1.86 -3.19
N VAL A 34 -9.26 0.98 -3.90
CA VAL A 34 -9.23 0.97 -5.38
C VAL A 34 -9.92 -0.29 -5.89
N GLY A 35 -10.93 -0.11 -6.74
CA GLY A 35 -11.66 -1.13 -7.48
C GLY A 35 -10.79 -1.73 -8.58
N MET A 36 -10.18 -2.87 -8.28
CA MET A 36 -9.29 -3.64 -9.15
C MET A 36 -10.04 -4.84 -9.76
N GLY A 37 -11.32 -4.67 -10.11
CA GLY A 37 -12.07 -5.64 -10.91
C GLY A 37 -11.55 -5.73 -12.34
N THR A 38 -12.06 -6.67 -13.15
CA THR A 38 -11.60 -6.87 -14.53
C THR A 38 -11.73 -5.61 -15.39
N CYS A 39 -12.88 -4.93 -15.28
CA CYS A 39 -13.16 -3.71 -16.00
C CYS A 39 -12.33 -2.53 -15.43
N GLY A 40 -12.21 -2.43 -14.10
CA GLY A 40 -11.30 -1.49 -13.44
C GLY A 40 -9.84 -1.61 -13.87
N ILE A 41 -9.29 -2.83 -13.95
CA ILE A 41 -7.93 -3.08 -14.43
C ILE A 41 -7.82 -2.65 -15.90
N ALA A 42 -8.79 -2.98 -16.75
CA ALA A 42 -8.81 -2.56 -18.15
C ALA A 42 -8.89 -1.03 -18.30
N ALA A 43 -9.58 -0.34 -17.39
CA ALA A 43 -9.70 1.11 -17.34
C ALA A 43 -8.48 1.81 -16.70
N GLY A 44 -7.49 1.07 -16.20
CA GLY A 44 -6.23 1.61 -15.67
C GLY A 44 -6.13 1.68 -14.15
N ALA A 45 -6.96 0.95 -13.40
CA ALA A 45 -6.95 0.93 -11.93
C ALA A 45 -5.56 0.56 -11.35
N LYS A 46 -4.78 -0.29 -12.04
CA LYS A 46 -3.42 -0.64 -11.61
C LYS A 46 -2.50 0.59 -11.60
N THR A 47 -2.55 1.39 -12.67
CA THR A 47 -1.74 2.61 -12.77
C THR A 47 -2.15 3.62 -11.70
N ALA A 48 -3.45 3.76 -11.44
CA ALA A 48 -3.97 4.58 -10.35
C ALA A 48 -3.47 4.08 -8.98
N PHE A 49 -3.58 2.78 -8.70
CA PHE A 49 -3.11 2.18 -7.46
C PHE A 49 -1.61 2.45 -7.22
N ASP A 50 -0.77 2.20 -8.23
CA ASP A 50 0.68 2.42 -8.14
C ASP A 50 1.01 3.91 -7.89
N ALA A 51 0.25 4.83 -8.49
CA ALA A 51 0.39 6.26 -8.25
C ALA A 51 -0.02 6.67 -6.83
N VAL A 52 -1.11 6.10 -6.31
CA VAL A 52 -1.56 6.32 -4.92
C VAL A 52 -0.50 5.83 -3.93
N VAL A 53 0.07 4.65 -4.14
CA VAL A 53 1.14 4.11 -3.28
C VAL A 53 2.35 5.05 -3.26
N LYS A 54 2.81 5.48 -4.45
CA LYS A 54 3.94 6.43 -4.55
C LYS A 54 3.65 7.76 -3.86
N ALA A 55 2.44 8.30 -4.01
CA ALA A 55 2.07 9.54 -3.33
C ALA A 55 2.10 9.37 -1.81
N VAL A 56 1.53 8.28 -1.29
CA VAL A 56 1.56 8.00 0.17
C VAL A 56 2.99 7.84 0.68
N ASP A 57 3.89 7.20 -0.10
CA ASP A 57 5.32 7.11 0.21
C ASP A 57 5.99 8.50 0.20
N GLU A 58 5.77 9.30 -0.84
CA GLU A 58 6.38 10.62 -1.04
C GLU A 58 6.00 11.61 0.07
N TYR A 59 4.73 11.63 0.44
CA TYR A 59 4.20 12.48 1.50
C TYR A 59 4.34 11.87 2.90
N LYS A 60 4.95 10.68 3.04
CA LYS A 60 5.15 9.96 4.31
C LYS A 60 3.86 9.79 5.11
N LEU A 61 2.75 9.47 4.43
CA LEU A 61 1.43 9.37 5.04
C LEU A 61 1.12 7.98 5.62
N HIS A 62 2.12 7.11 5.74
CA HIS A 62 1.97 5.73 6.20
C HIS A 62 1.29 5.58 7.55
N ASP A 63 1.42 6.58 8.43
CA ASP A 63 0.87 6.56 9.79
C ASP A 63 -0.61 6.96 9.85
N SER A 64 -1.17 7.49 8.75
CA SER A 64 -2.55 8.00 8.70
C SER A 64 -3.42 7.34 7.63
N VAL A 65 -2.79 6.77 6.58
CA VAL A 65 -3.48 6.25 5.40
C VAL A 65 -3.32 4.74 5.27
N ILE A 66 -4.43 4.05 5.00
CA ILE A 66 -4.48 2.65 4.59
C ILE A 66 -4.93 2.58 3.14
N ILE A 67 -4.15 1.87 2.30
CA ILE A 67 -4.52 1.60 0.91
C ILE A 67 -5.01 0.15 0.82
N ARG A 68 -6.20 -0.07 0.26
CA ARG A 68 -6.76 -1.40 0.00
C ARG A 68 -7.16 -1.57 -1.46
N GLN A 69 -7.08 -2.81 -1.93
CA GLN A 69 -7.60 -3.22 -3.23
C GLN A 69 -8.91 -3.98 -3.00
N THR A 70 -9.89 -3.75 -3.86
CA THR A 70 -11.16 -4.49 -3.87
C THR A 70 -11.48 -4.96 -5.29
N GLY A 71 -12.48 -5.83 -5.43
CA GLY A 71 -12.98 -6.29 -6.73
C GLY A 71 -13.94 -5.29 -7.37
N CYS A 72 -14.96 -5.80 -8.07
CA CYS A 72 -16.01 -4.97 -8.64
C CYS A 72 -16.81 -4.23 -7.55
N MET A 73 -16.98 -2.92 -7.71
CA MET A 73 -17.76 -2.06 -6.80
C MET A 73 -19.16 -1.73 -7.34
N GLY A 74 -19.56 -2.30 -8.48
CA GLY A 74 -20.83 -2.00 -9.14
C GLY A 74 -20.83 -0.68 -9.93
N LEU A 75 -19.67 -0.04 -10.09
CA LEU A 75 -19.49 1.26 -10.73
C LEU A 75 -18.82 1.15 -12.12
N CYS A 76 -19.05 0.05 -12.84
CA CYS A 76 -18.35 -0.24 -14.11
C CYS A 76 -18.47 0.86 -15.18
N HIS A 77 -19.48 1.72 -15.10
CA HIS A 77 -19.69 2.83 -16.04
C HIS A 77 -18.76 4.03 -15.79
N VAL A 78 -18.06 4.07 -14.67
CA VAL A 78 -17.15 5.15 -14.25
C VAL A 78 -15.84 4.62 -13.67
N GLU A 79 -15.43 3.42 -14.07
CA GLU A 79 -14.12 2.89 -13.70
C GLU A 79 -12.97 3.65 -14.41
N PRO A 80 -11.78 3.73 -13.80
CA PRO A 80 -11.39 3.14 -12.51
C PRO A 80 -11.97 3.92 -11.32
N THR A 81 -12.36 3.20 -10.28
CA THR A 81 -12.93 3.72 -9.03
C THR A 81 -12.06 3.44 -7.84
#